data_AF-N1JJB3-F1
#
_entry.id   AF-N1JJB3-F1
#
_cell.length_a   1.000
_cell.length_b   1.000
_cell.length_c   1.000
_cell.angle_alpha   90.00
_cell.angle_beta   90.00
_cell.angle_gamma   90.00
#
_symmetry.space_group_name_H-M   'P 1'
#
loop_
_entity.id
_entity.type
_entity.pdbx_description
1 polymer ?
#
loop_
_entity_poly.entity_id
_entity_poly.type
_entity_poly.pdbx_seq_one_letter_code
_entity_poly.pdbx_strand_id
1 'polypeptide(L)'
;MRSNRLLNSLGIWLVSTIAAVQCFGDYSCSNDMVISRREIDAAHNKANSYINNAASQRMYLSKIVYNGNLNSESDSMYYWFITQFKADQRNVTTTYYLLTSTTGEFLGVISTGDYQDIGTSDTWCSPY
;
A
#
# COMPACT_ATOMS: atom_id res chain seq x y z
N MET A 1 -7.82 39.83 -40.20
CA MET A 1 -6.37 39.51 -40.18
C MET A 1 -5.90 39.73 -38.74
N ARG A 2 -5.93 38.73 -37.85
CA ARG A 2 -4.93 37.69 -37.52
C ARG A 2 -3.57 38.23 -37.00
N SER A 3 -3.14 37.65 -35.85
CA SER A 3 -1.82 37.66 -35.17
C SER A 3 -1.44 38.88 -34.31
N ASN A 4 -0.88 38.79 -33.09
CA ASN A 4 -0.36 37.73 -32.21
C ASN A 4 -0.49 38.24 -30.74
N ARG A 5 -1.29 37.65 -29.86
CA ARG A 5 -0.94 36.58 -28.88
C ARG A 5 0.49 36.56 -28.29
N LEU A 6 0.48 36.59 -26.95
CA LEU A 6 1.39 35.94 -25.99
C LEU A 6 2.69 36.67 -25.66
N LEU A 7 2.74 37.26 -24.47
CA LEU A 7 3.63 36.83 -23.38
C LEU A 7 3.31 37.67 -22.11
N ASN A 8 3.63 37.10 -20.95
CA ASN A 8 3.64 37.71 -19.61
C ASN A 8 2.33 37.78 -18.79
N SER A 9 2.05 36.66 -18.12
CA SER A 9 2.07 36.61 -16.65
C SER A 9 2.19 35.13 -16.26
N LEU A 10 3.32 34.70 -15.67
CA LEU A 10 3.48 34.67 -14.21
C LEU A 10 2.26 33.99 -13.58
N GLY A 11 2.32 32.77 -13.11
CA GLY A 11 3.45 32.03 -12.60
C GLY A 11 2.92 31.16 -11.46
N ILE A 12 3.58 30.03 -11.25
CA ILE A 12 3.47 29.23 -10.03
C ILE A 12 2.10 28.56 -9.85
N TRP A 13 1.99 27.33 -10.34
CA TRP A 13 1.72 26.18 -9.47
C TRP A 13 2.35 24.97 -10.17
N LEU A 14 3.68 24.96 -10.22
CA LEU A 14 4.41 23.71 -10.19
C LEU A 14 4.03 23.09 -8.85
N VAL A 15 2.99 22.26 -8.85
CA VAL A 15 2.80 21.28 -7.79
C VAL A 15 3.96 20.32 -7.95
N SER A 16 5.11 20.71 -7.40
CA SER A 16 6.18 19.79 -7.06
C SER A 16 5.63 18.94 -5.92
N THR A 17 4.76 18.00 -6.26
CA THR A 17 4.59 16.80 -5.45
C THR A 17 5.95 16.16 -5.45
N ILE A 18 6.69 16.43 -4.38
CA ILE A 18 7.85 15.63 -4.00
C ILE A 18 7.25 14.26 -3.74
N ALA A 19 7.18 13.43 -4.77
CA ALA A 19 7.06 12.00 -4.59
C ALA A 19 8.36 11.60 -3.91
N ALA A 20 8.37 11.59 -2.58
CA ALA A 20 9.37 10.87 -1.84
C ALA A 20 9.25 9.43 -2.33
N VAL A 21 10.13 9.04 -3.25
CA VAL A 21 10.21 7.66 -3.71
C VAL A 21 10.65 6.86 -2.50
N GLN A 22 9.70 6.24 -1.81
CA GLN A 22 10.01 5.37 -0.69
C GLN A 22 10.83 4.21 -1.24
N CYS A 23 12.06 4.06 -0.75
CA CYS A 23 12.94 2.98 -1.15
C CYS A 23 12.46 1.68 -0.49
N PHE A 24 11.92 0.75 -1.28
CA PHE A 24 11.50 -0.56 -0.78
C PHE A 24 12.66 -1.56 -0.75
N GLY A 25 12.79 -2.26 0.38
CA GLY A 25 13.60 -3.46 0.52
C GLY A 25 12.75 -4.72 0.37
N ASP A 26 13.41 -5.87 0.39
CA ASP A 26 12.72 -7.17 0.48
C ASP A 26 12.27 -7.40 1.93
N TYR A 27 11.19 -8.16 2.13
CA TYR A 27 10.63 -8.47 3.45
C TYR A 27 10.50 -9.97 3.64
N SER A 28 11.01 -10.48 4.77
CA SER A 28 10.79 -11.84 5.23
C SER A 28 9.49 -11.93 6.03
N CYS A 29 8.61 -12.83 5.61
CA CYS A 29 7.34 -13.11 6.27
C CYS A 29 7.30 -14.55 6.80
N SER A 30 6.20 -14.92 7.45
CA SER A 30 5.92 -16.31 7.83
C SER A 30 5.98 -17.27 6.62
N ASN A 31 6.15 -18.57 6.88
CA ASN A 31 6.23 -19.63 5.86
C ASN A 31 7.43 -19.49 4.90
N ASP A 32 8.54 -18.95 5.39
CA ASP A 32 9.78 -18.69 4.62
C ASP A 32 9.55 -17.87 3.34
N MET A 33 8.44 -17.12 3.30
CA MET A 33 8.08 -16.31 2.16
C MET A 33 8.87 -15.01 2.19
N VAL A 34 9.56 -14.72 1.09
CA VAL A 34 10.20 -13.41 0.86
C VAL A 34 9.34 -12.63 -0.12
N ILE A 35 8.84 -11.49 0.34
CA ILE A 35 8.13 -10.52 -0.50
C ILE A 35 9.17 -9.57 -1.08
N SER A 36 9.28 -9.56 -2.40
CA SER A 36 10.29 -8.76 -3.08
C SER A 36 9.93 -7.28 -3.10
N ARG A 37 10.94 -6.41 -3.15
CA ARG A 37 10.79 -4.96 -3.35
C ARG A 37 9.89 -4.60 -4.53
N ARG A 38 9.88 -5.42 -5.59
CA ARG A 38 9.06 -5.18 -6.79
C ARG A 38 7.57 -5.39 -6.52
N GLU A 39 7.24 -6.40 -5.72
CA GLU A 39 5.85 -6.67 -5.34
C GLU A 39 5.33 -5.59 -4.39
N ILE A 40 6.17 -5.13 -3.46
CA ILE A 40 5.86 -4.01 -2.55
C ILE A 40 5.64 -2.72 -3.35
N ASP A 41 6.56 -2.40 -4.26
CA ASP A 41 6.44 -1.22 -5.12
C ASP A 41 5.18 -1.26 -5.99
N ALA A 42 4.87 -2.41 -6.60
CA ALA A 42 3.64 -2.57 -7.38
C ALA A 42 2.37 -2.38 -6.53
N ALA A 43 2.32 -2.97 -5.33
CA ALA A 43 1.20 -2.81 -4.41
C ALA A 43 1.07 -1.36 -3.91
N HIS A 44 2.20 -0.70 -3.60
CA HIS A 44 2.23 0.68 -3.14
C HIS A 44 1.82 1.68 -4.23
N ASN A 45 2.31 1.50 -5.46
CA ASN A 45 1.89 2.33 -6.59
C ASN A 45 0.38 2.19 -6.87
N LYS A 46 -0.15 0.98 -6.71
CA LYS A 46 -1.59 0.74 -6.76
C LYS A 46 -2.28 1.49 -5.61
N ALA A 47 -1.83 1.35 -4.38
CA ALA A 47 -2.39 2.07 -3.22
C ALA A 47 -2.48 3.58 -3.46
N ASN A 48 -1.38 4.19 -3.89
CA ASN A 48 -1.32 5.62 -4.19
C ASN A 48 -2.29 6.05 -5.29
N SER A 49 -2.55 5.21 -6.30
CA SER A 49 -3.52 5.54 -7.34
C SER A 49 -4.95 5.69 -6.78
N TYR A 50 -5.31 4.93 -5.75
CA TYR A 50 -6.62 5.03 -5.09
C TYR A 50 -6.66 6.17 -4.07
N ILE A 51 -5.60 6.33 -3.27
CA ILE A 51 -5.52 7.37 -2.24
C ILE A 51 -5.50 8.77 -2.87
N ASN A 52 -4.73 8.96 -3.96
CA ASN A 52 -4.71 10.24 -4.69
C ASN A 52 -6.05 10.55 -5.37
N ASN A 53 -6.93 9.56 -5.53
CA ASN A 53 -8.28 9.70 -6.05
C ASN A 53 -9.35 9.40 -4.97
N ALA A 54 -9.06 9.65 -3.69
CA ALA A 54 -9.91 9.22 -2.57
C ALA A 54 -11.38 9.65 -2.68
N ALA A 55 -11.67 10.82 -3.28
CA ALA A 55 -13.05 11.28 -3.47
C ALA A 55 -13.89 10.32 -4.33
N SER A 56 -13.32 9.80 -5.43
CA SER A 56 -14.00 8.84 -6.31
C SER A 56 -13.89 7.40 -5.79
N GLN A 57 -12.89 7.11 -4.95
CA GLN A 57 -12.63 5.79 -4.40
C GLN A 57 -13.15 5.59 -2.98
N ARG A 58 -13.92 6.54 -2.43
CA ARG A 58 -14.33 6.57 -1.02
C ARG A 58 -14.96 5.26 -0.55
N MET A 59 -15.88 4.69 -1.34
CA MET A 59 -16.57 3.44 -0.99
C MET A 59 -15.62 2.23 -0.98
N TYR A 60 -14.59 2.25 -1.81
CA TYR A 60 -13.57 1.20 -1.82
C TYR A 60 -12.63 1.35 -0.62
N LEU A 61 -12.10 2.55 -0.40
CA LEU A 61 -11.21 2.86 0.71
C LEU A 61 -11.83 2.54 2.07
N SER A 62 -13.14 2.80 2.26
CA SER A 62 -13.84 2.46 3.51
C SER A 62 -13.92 0.96 3.79
N LYS A 63 -13.77 0.10 2.78
CA LYS A 63 -13.82 -1.37 2.93
C LYS A 63 -12.47 -1.98 3.25
N ILE A 64 -11.38 -1.25 3.02
CA ILE A 64 -10.02 -1.74 3.22
C ILE A 64 -9.32 -1.05 4.39
N VAL A 65 -10.10 -0.44 5.28
CA VAL A 65 -9.58 0.07 6.55
C VAL A 65 -9.11 -1.11 7.39
N TYR A 66 -7.86 -1.06 7.82
CA TYR A 66 -7.29 -2.04 8.71
C TYR A 66 -7.72 -1.74 10.14
N ASN A 67 -8.50 -2.65 10.74
CA ASN A 67 -8.94 -2.60 12.15
C ASN A 67 -8.50 -3.87 12.90
N GLY A 68 -7.34 -4.39 12.53
CA GLY A 68 -6.87 -5.70 12.97
C GLY A 68 -6.18 -5.71 14.32
N ASN A 69 -5.55 -6.85 14.62
CA ASN A 69 -4.87 -7.14 15.89
C ASN A 69 -3.49 -6.48 16.06
N LEU A 70 -2.98 -5.79 15.04
CA LEU A 70 -1.74 -5.03 15.14
C LEU A 70 -2.01 -3.67 15.79
N ASN A 71 -1.43 -3.44 16.97
CA ASN A 71 -1.43 -2.12 17.60
C ASN A 71 -0.59 -1.17 16.72
N SER A 72 -1.24 -0.38 15.87
CA SER A 72 -0.56 0.71 15.18
C SER A 72 -0.87 2.04 15.86
N GLU A 73 0.14 2.90 15.92
CA GLU A 73 0.08 4.22 16.55
C GLU A 73 -0.55 5.29 15.64
N SER A 74 -0.88 4.96 14.37
CA SER A 74 -1.37 5.93 13.40
C SER A 74 -2.89 5.93 13.26
N ASP A 75 -3.43 7.09 12.89
CA ASP A 75 -4.75 7.23 12.24
C ASP A 75 -4.99 6.13 11.21
N SER A 76 -6.28 5.81 10.98
CA SER A 76 -6.78 4.71 10.13
C SER A 76 -5.83 4.31 9.00
N MET A 77 -5.41 3.04 9.00
CA MET A 77 -4.55 2.48 7.95
C MET A 77 -5.39 1.78 6.89
N TYR A 78 -4.85 1.64 5.69
CA TYR A 78 -5.40 0.78 4.64
C TYR A 78 -4.51 -0.44 4.43
N TYR A 79 -5.13 -1.56 4.08
CA TYR A 79 -4.43 -2.77 3.68
C TYR A 79 -4.58 -3.04 2.17
N TRP A 80 -3.50 -3.48 1.55
CA TRP A 80 -3.43 -3.74 0.11
C TRP A 80 -2.89 -5.14 -0.15
N PHE A 81 -3.65 -5.97 -0.87
CA PHE A 81 -3.21 -7.32 -1.20
C PHE A 81 -1.93 -7.29 -2.04
N ILE A 82 -0.94 -8.09 -1.63
CA ILE A 82 0.28 -8.32 -2.39
C ILE A 82 0.20 -9.68 -3.08
N THR A 83 0.17 -10.75 -2.29
CA THR A 83 0.24 -12.13 -2.77
C THR A 83 -0.31 -13.09 -1.71
N GLN A 84 -0.37 -14.38 -2.04
CA GLN A 84 -0.76 -15.45 -1.12
C GLN A 84 0.14 -16.66 -1.30
N PHE A 85 0.48 -17.33 -0.21
CA PHE A 85 1.14 -18.62 -0.20
C PHE A 85 0.08 -19.72 -0.07
N LYS A 86 0.18 -20.75 -0.90
CA LYS A 86 -0.68 -21.93 -0.88
C LYS A 86 0.17 -23.17 -0.74
N ALA A 87 0.04 -23.89 0.38
CA ALA A 87 0.72 -25.17 0.56
C ALA A 87 -0.15 -26.31 -0.01
N ASP A 88 0.31 -26.94 -1.10
CA ASP A 88 -0.40 -27.98 -1.86
C ASP A 88 -0.88 -29.17 -1.02
N GLN A 89 -0.21 -29.47 0.09
CA GLN A 89 -0.52 -30.65 0.91
C GLN A 89 -1.58 -30.40 1.99
N ARG A 90 -1.88 -29.14 2.31
CA ARG A 90 -2.77 -28.81 3.44
C ARG A 90 -3.85 -27.79 3.09
N ASN A 91 -3.87 -27.20 1.90
CA ASN A 91 -4.69 -26.02 1.59
C ASN A 91 -4.44 -24.83 2.52
N VAL A 92 -3.30 -24.81 3.24
CA VAL A 92 -2.90 -23.64 4.04
C VAL A 92 -2.80 -22.46 3.10
N THR A 93 -3.59 -21.43 3.38
CA THR A 93 -3.53 -20.17 2.66
C THR A 93 -3.15 -19.08 3.65
N THR A 94 -2.01 -18.46 3.37
CA THR A 94 -1.46 -17.32 4.10
C THR A 94 -1.42 -16.17 3.12
N THR A 95 -2.03 -15.04 3.47
CA THR A 95 -2.11 -13.89 2.58
C THR A 95 -1.19 -12.78 3.09
N TYR A 96 -0.55 -12.06 2.18
CA TYR A 96 0.38 -11.00 2.51
C TYR A 96 -0.17 -9.66 2.04
N TYR A 97 -0.13 -8.67 2.92
CA TYR A 97 -0.68 -7.34 2.69
C TYR A 97 0.36 -6.26 2.95
N LEU A 98 0.28 -5.19 2.17
CA LEU A 98 0.99 -3.95 2.42
C LEU A 98 0.08 -3.04 3.25
N LEU A 99 0.62 -2.48 4.34
CA LEU A 99 -0.07 -1.45 5.11
C LEU A 99 0.41 -0.06 4.71
N THR A 100 -0.54 0.82 4.40
CA THR A 100 -0.30 2.25 4.18
C THR A 100 -1.12 3.10 5.14
N SER A 101 -0.62 4.28 5.49
CA SER A 101 -1.44 5.32 6.12
C SER A 101 -2.54 5.82 5.16
N THR A 102 -3.51 6.57 5.68
CA THR A 102 -4.50 7.27 4.83
C THR A 102 -3.90 8.30 3.89
N THR A 103 -2.67 8.76 4.13
CA THR A 103 -1.94 9.70 3.28
C THR A 103 -1.07 9.01 2.22
N GLY A 104 -1.03 7.67 2.23
CA GLY A 104 -0.25 6.88 1.28
C GLY A 104 1.18 6.58 1.71
N GLU A 105 1.54 6.83 2.97
CA GLU A 105 2.85 6.43 3.50
C GLU A 105 2.91 4.91 3.70
N PHE A 106 3.94 4.25 3.18
CA PHE A 106 4.22 2.85 3.49
C PHE A 106 4.59 2.67 4.96
N LEU A 107 3.89 1.76 5.64
CA LEU A 107 4.11 1.45 7.06
C LEU A 107 4.81 0.09 7.25
N GLY A 108 4.52 -0.87 6.36
CA GLY A 108 5.16 -2.17 6.40
C GLY A 108 4.37 -3.24 5.64
N VAL A 109 4.86 -4.48 5.75
CA VAL A 109 4.22 -5.67 5.18
C VAL A 109 3.79 -6.58 6.33
N ILE A 110 2.62 -7.18 6.19
CA ILE A 110 2.07 -8.13 7.15
C ILE A 110 1.73 -9.43 6.45
N SER A 111 1.76 -10.53 7.20
CA SER A 111 1.15 -11.80 6.82
C SER A 111 -0.07 -12.07 7.69
N THR A 112 -1.12 -12.64 7.08
CA THR A 112 -2.19 -13.28 7.85
C THR A 112 -1.64 -14.56 8.46
N GLY A 113 -2.17 -14.98 9.61
CA GLY A 113 -1.98 -16.34 10.06
C GLY A 113 -2.52 -17.37 9.04
N ASP A 114 -2.11 -18.62 9.19
CA ASP A 114 -2.57 -19.72 8.34
C ASP A 114 -4.10 -19.90 8.45
N TYR A 115 -4.79 -19.83 7.31
CA TYR A 115 -6.27 -19.86 7.20
C TYR A 115 -6.98 -18.74 7.98
N GLN A 116 -6.28 -17.67 8.32
CA GLN A 116 -6.87 -16.55 9.05
C GLN A 116 -7.27 -15.45 8.09
N ASP A 117 -8.42 -14.83 8.40
CA ASP A 117 -8.80 -13.56 7.80
C ASP A 117 -7.92 -12.44 8.36
N ILE A 118 -7.71 -11.41 7.54
CA ILE A 118 -6.99 -10.21 7.93
C ILE A 118 -7.62 -9.60 9.19
N GLY A 119 -6.76 -9.20 10.11
CA GLY A 119 -7.11 -8.58 11.38
C GLY A 119 -7.29 -9.56 12.55
N THR A 120 -7.18 -10.86 12.29
CA THR A 120 -7.37 -11.89 13.34
C THR A 120 -6.06 -12.26 14.03
N SER A 121 -5.04 -12.60 13.23
CA SER A 121 -3.74 -13.10 13.72
C SER A 121 -2.62 -12.62 12.81
N ASP A 122 -2.69 -11.35 12.42
CA ASP A 122 -1.69 -10.75 11.55
C ASP A 122 -0.38 -10.56 12.29
N THR A 123 0.72 -10.69 11.55
CA THR A 123 2.07 -10.49 12.07
C THR A 123 2.87 -9.60 11.12
N TRP A 124 3.75 -8.78 11.69
CA TRP A 124 4.68 -7.97 10.91
C TRP A 124 5.72 -8.84 10.22
N CYS A 125 5.91 -8.62 8.93
CA CYS A 125 7.09 -9.09 8.23
C CYS A 125 8.29 -8.22 8.60
N SER A 126 9.49 -8.81 8.58
CA SER A 126 10.73 -8.11 8.89
C SER A 126 11.48 -7.74 7.61
N PRO A 127 12.20 -6.61 7.57
CA PRO A 127 13.15 -6.35 6.50
C PRO A 127 14.14 -7.52 6.34
N TYR A 128 14.40 -7.94 5.10
CA TYR A 128 15.33 -9.02 4.76
C TYR A 128 16.76 -8.49 4.53
#